data_AF-A0A085W955-F1
#
_entry.id   AF-A0A085W955-F1
#
_cell.length_a   1.000
_cell.length_b   1.000
_cell.length_c   1.000
_cell.angle_alpha   90.00
_cell.angle_beta   90.00
_cell.angle_gamma   90.00
#
_symmetry.space_group_name_H-M   'P 1'
#
loop_
_entity.id
_entity.type
_entity.pdbx_description
1 polymer ?
#
loop_
_entity_poly.entity_id
_entity_poly.type
_entity_poly.pdbx_seq_one_letter_code
_entity_poly.pdbx_strand_id
1 'polypeptide(L)'
;MMRMSKSMMLGAALVLAACGKDAAVDDQEYAEATPDLSGTALEINSQAAGEEGAALIAEGFGVNQGELNGTGPEFLENARVQVKALNTALKDAITPIVELVNAGGAEASPGDVLVYGPTDRANATYKFTIKKVTAQRFVWKLEARTLGSSDDAAYKVVAAGGLTKGVLAHRGRGTIAINLDNLKAVAPAITGQGKLMASFAHTAGNDKVLSYRLDGFTPNPANHAPVTGAFVGHRRMPSGISRVRVFGPYNLKNTATPAKENVFASIRWIPGTGGRADIYAAGGDIAADKYFIGSTCWDAQEMEKWRILRQCTKGQPLSECTTVAGSELGTRAACPGADLGGEINPPSGNPDDATPLPDAPTEPEPVPGDVTPEL
;
A
#
# COMPACT_ATOMS: atom_id res chain seq x y z
N MET A 1 9.58 -64.94 -57.67
CA MET A 1 10.91 -64.43 -58.08
C MET A 1 10.70 -63.24 -58.99
N MET A 2 11.54 -62.19 -58.88
CA MET A 2 11.35 -60.80 -59.39
C MET A 2 10.40 -59.94 -58.52
N ARG A 3 10.64 -58.67 -58.23
CA ARG A 3 11.74 -57.72 -58.56
C ARG A 3 11.63 -56.53 -57.58
N MET A 4 12.78 -55.90 -57.33
CA MET A 4 13.02 -54.64 -56.62
C MET A 4 11.93 -53.54 -56.68
N SER A 5 11.79 -52.80 -55.58
CA SER A 5 11.91 -51.35 -55.61
C SER A 5 12.66 -50.84 -54.37
N LYS A 6 13.86 -50.30 -54.60
CA LYS A 6 14.64 -49.52 -53.63
C LYS A 6 14.17 -48.07 -53.75
N SER A 7 13.57 -47.53 -52.71
CA SER A 7 13.34 -46.09 -52.58
C SER A 7 14.39 -45.52 -51.63
N MET A 8 15.39 -44.86 -52.20
CA MET A 8 16.31 -43.97 -51.47
C MET A 8 15.52 -42.71 -51.08
N MET A 9 15.31 -42.49 -49.79
CA MET A 9 14.97 -41.17 -49.26
C MET A 9 16.27 -40.38 -49.09
N LEU A 10 16.46 -39.36 -49.94
CA LEU A 10 17.44 -38.31 -49.74
C LEU A 10 16.97 -37.45 -48.54
N GLY A 11 17.70 -37.53 -47.43
CA GLY A 11 17.54 -36.62 -46.30
C GLY A 11 18.07 -35.23 -46.67
N ALA A 12 17.16 -34.29 -46.93
CA ALA A 12 17.48 -32.88 -46.95
C ALA A 12 17.65 -32.40 -45.49
N ALA A 13 18.89 -32.27 -45.05
CA ALA A 13 19.23 -31.55 -43.84
C ALA A 13 18.93 -30.06 -44.05
N LEU A 14 17.74 -29.62 -43.66
CA LEU A 14 17.42 -28.21 -43.46
C LEU A 14 18.18 -27.73 -42.22
N VAL A 15 19.39 -27.23 -42.43
CA VAL A 15 20.08 -26.38 -41.47
C VAL A 15 19.37 -25.02 -41.49
N LEU A 16 18.28 -24.91 -40.72
CA LEU A 16 17.71 -23.62 -40.33
C LEU A 16 18.64 -22.99 -39.30
N ALA A 17 19.73 -22.38 -39.78
CA ALA A 17 20.43 -21.34 -39.04
C ALA A 17 19.49 -20.13 -38.94
N ALA A 18 18.58 -20.16 -37.98
CA ALA A 18 17.80 -19.00 -37.58
C ALA A 18 18.72 -18.03 -36.82
N CYS A 19 19.56 -17.31 -37.55
CA CYS A 19 20.01 -15.98 -37.14
C CYS A 19 18.81 -15.03 -37.30
N GLY A 20 17.77 -15.26 -36.51
CA GLY A 20 16.61 -14.40 -36.42
C GLY A 20 16.94 -13.27 -35.46
N LYS A 21 17.02 -12.04 -35.98
CA LYS A 21 16.90 -10.84 -35.17
C LYS A 21 15.73 -11.02 -34.20
N ASP A 22 16.05 -10.89 -32.92
CA ASP A 22 15.21 -11.05 -31.74
C ASP A 22 13.75 -10.68 -32.02
N ALA A 23 12.90 -11.68 -32.25
CA ALA A 23 11.47 -11.46 -32.16
C ALA A 23 11.21 -11.08 -30.71
N ALA A 24 10.88 -9.81 -30.48
CA ALA A 24 10.56 -9.32 -29.15
C ALA A 24 9.55 -10.27 -28.49
N VAL A 25 9.85 -10.71 -27.27
CA VAL A 25 8.93 -11.52 -26.49
C VAL A 25 7.66 -10.71 -26.29
N ASP A 26 6.50 -11.28 -26.64
CA ASP A 26 5.21 -10.67 -26.30
C ASP A 26 5.01 -10.79 -24.78
N ASP A 27 5.23 -9.68 -24.08
CA ASP A 27 5.26 -9.61 -22.63
C ASP A 27 4.09 -8.79 -22.05
N GLN A 28 3.15 -8.36 -22.89
CA GLN A 28 2.03 -7.50 -22.50
C GLN A 28 1.22 -8.10 -21.35
N GLU A 29 0.95 -9.40 -21.38
CA GLU A 29 0.18 -10.07 -20.32
C GLU A 29 0.93 -10.05 -18.97
N TYR A 30 2.25 -10.16 -18.99
CA TYR A 30 3.11 -10.11 -17.80
C TYR A 30 3.23 -8.68 -17.28
N ALA A 31 3.39 -7.71 -18.18
CA ALA A 31 3.39 -6.29 -17.85
C ALA A 31 2.10 -5.88 -17.14
N GLU A 32 0.94 -6.26 -17.67
CA GLU A 32 -0.38 -6.04 -17.05
C GLU A 32 -0.56 -6.77 -15.73
N ALA A 33 0.25 -7.80 -15.45
CA ALA A 33 0.20 -8.56 -14.22
C ALA A 33 1.08 -8.00 -13.09
N THR A 34 1.76 -6.88 -13.34
CA THR A 34 2.54 -6.17 -12.31
C THR A 34 1.65 -5.26 -11.46
N PRO A 35 2.02 -4.98 -10.19
CA PRO A 35 1.31 -3.98 -9.39
C PRO A 35 1.55 -2.56 -9.92
N ASP A 36 0.56 -1.70 -9.76
CA ASP A 36 0.69 -0.26 -9.96
C ASP A 36 0.30 0.50 -8.68
N LEU A 37 0.65 1.79 -8.62
CA LEU A 37 0.31 2.62 -7.47
C LEU A 37 -1.20 2.83 -7.35
N SER A 38 -1.94 2.90 -8.46
CA SER A 38 -3.39 3.14 -8.42
C SER A 38 -4.17 1.98 -7.78
N GLY A 39 -3.76 0.74 -8.03
CA GLY A 39 -4.38 -0.45 -7.46
C GLY A 39 -3.93 -0.77 -6.03
N THR A 40 -2.79 -0.22 -5.61
CA THR A 40 -2.21 -0.56 -4.30
C THR A 40 -2.31 0.58 -3.29
N ALA A 41 -2.27 1.87 -3.67
CA ALA A 41 -2.28 2.98 -2.73
C ALA A 41 -3.58 3.08 -1.90
N LEU A 42 -3.43 3.33 -0.59
CA LEU A 42 -4.56 3.74 0.26
C LEU A 42 -5.02 5.13 -0.14
N GLU A 43 -6.33 5.33 -0.12
CA GLU A 43 -6.95 6.60 -0.45
C GLU A 43 -7.51 7.23 0.83
N ILE A 44 -7.35 8.53 1.05
CA ILE A 44 -7.84 9.31 2.19
C ILE A 44 -8.18 10.78 1.81
N ASN A 45 -8.17 11.13 0.52
CA ASN A 45 -8.53 12.48 0.07
C ASN A 45 -10.03 12.62 -0.18
N SER A 46 -10.58 13.78 0.18
CA SER A 46 -12.02 14.03 0.16
C SER A 46 -12.54 14.65 -1.14
N GLN A 47 -11.65 15.23 -1.95
CA GLN A 47 -12.05 16.18 -3.00
C GLN A 47 -12.43 15.54 -4.34
N ALA A 48 -12.04 14.30 -4.63
CA ALA A 48 -12.56 13.55 -5.79
C ALA A 48 -12.37 12.03 -5.62
N ALA A 49 -13.44 11.27 -5.89
CA ALA A 49 -13.34 9.82 -6.00
C ALA A 49 -12.50 9.47 -7.24
N GLY A 50 -11.40 8.73 -7.07
CA GLY A 50 -10.59 8.23 -8.20
C GLY A 50 -9.24 8.89 -8.39
N GLU A 51 -8.93 9.98 -7.70
CA GLU A 51 -7.76 10.78 -8.04
C GLU A 51 -6.50 10.45 -7.26
N GLU A 52 -6.52 9.86 -6.06
CA GLU A 52 -5.24 9.70 -5.30
C GLU A 52 -4.21 8.85 -6.02
N GLY A 53 -4.59 7.70 -6.59
CA GLY A 53 -3.66 6.89 -7.36
C GLY A 53 -3.06 7.63 -8.57
N ALA A 54 -3.87 8.42 -9.27
CA ALA A 54 -3.46 9.16 -10.47
C ALA A 54 -2.74 10.49 -10.14
N ALA A 55 -3.17 11.19 -9.10
CA ALA A 55 -2.58 12.41 -8.56
C ALA A 55 -1.22 12.13 -7.93
N LEU A 56 -1.05 11.00 -7.22
CA LEU A 56 0.28 10.57 -6.73
C LEU A 56 1.26 10.24 -7.88
N ILE A 57 0.75 9.86 -9.05
CA ILE A 57 1.55 9.66 -10.26
C ILE A 57 1.86 11.00 -10.93
N ALA A 58 0.90 11.93 -11.00
CA ALA A 58 1.01 13.23 -11.66
C ALA A 58 1.77 14.30 -10.85
N GLU A 59 1.60 14.31 -9.54
CA GLU A 59 2.23 15.25 -8.62
C GLU A 59 3.50 14.59 -8.05
N GLY A 60 4.65 14.97 -8.60
CA GLY A 60 5.92 14.74 -7.92
C GLY A 60 5.80 15.25 -6.49
N PHE A 61 6.16 14.40 -5.50
CA PHE A 61 5.96 14.64 -4.07
C PHE A 61 6.73 15.90 -3.59
N GLY A 62 6.16 17.08 -3.84
CA GLY A 62 6.46 18.27 -3.09
C GLY A 62 5.93 18.05 -1.68
N VAL A 63 6.83 18.05 -0.69
CA VAL A 63 6.43 18.25 0.69
C VAL A 63 5.97 19.70 0.82
N ASN A 64 4.75 20.00 0.36
CA ASN A 64 4.05 21.16 0.86
C ASN A 64 3.48 20.76 2.23
N GLN A 65 4.36 20.74 3.24
CA GLN A 65 3.91 20.87 4.63
C GLN A 65 3.00 22.10 4.80
N GLY A 66 3.09 23.08 3.89
CA GLY A 66 2.21 24.24 3.81
C GLY A 66 0.74 23.99 3.38
N GLU A 67 0.34 22.76 3.03
CA GLU A 67 -1.09 22.41 2.87
C GLU A 67 -1.70 21.78 4.12
N LEU A 68 -0.89 21.35 5.08
CA LEU A 68 -1.33 21.04 6.44
C LEU A 68 -1.26 22.34 7.27
N ASN A 69 -2.02 23.37 6.86
CA ASN A 69 -2.05 24.66 7.57
C ASN A 69 -2.69 24.59 8.97
N GLY A 70 -2.89 23.39 9.55
CA GLY A 70 -3.45 23.16 10.87
C GLY A 70 -4.91 23.61 11.00
N THR A 71 -5.56 23.90 9.88
CA THR A 71 -6.94 24.38 9.78
C THR A 71 -7.95 23.25 9.59
N GLY A 72 -7.49 22.04 9.24
CA GLY A 72 -8.34 20.86 9.06
C GLY A 72 -8.57 20.08 10.36
N PRO A 73 -9.42 19.03 10.30
CA PRO A 73 -9.71 18.18 11.45
C PRO A 73 -8.45 17.40 11.82
N GLU A 74 -7.97 17.57 13.04
CA GLU A 74 -6.67 17.07 13.50
C GLU A 74 -6.47 15.57 13.23
N PHE A 75 -7.51 14.76 13.48
CA PHE A 75 -7.42 13.30 13.32
C PHE A 75 -7.31 12.91 11.84
N LEU A 76 -7.94 13.68 10.94
CA LEU A 76 -7.82 13.47 9.49
C LEU A 76 -6.42 13.87 9.00
N GLU A 77 -5.92 15.03 9.40
CA GLU A 77 -4.60 15.54 9.02
C GLU A 77 -3.49 14.55 9.40
N ASN A 78 -3.51 14.05 10.63
CA ASN A 78 -2.49 13.09 11.08
C ASN A 78 -2.58 11.75 10.36
N ALA A 79 -3.79 11.24 10.10
CA ALA A 79 -3.96 10.02 9.32
C ALA A 79 -3.46 10.18 7.87
N ARG A 80 -3.67 11.35 7.25
CA ARG A 80 -3.14 11.67 5.93
C ARG A 80 -1.63 11.64 5.88
N VAL A 81 -0.95 12.14 6.92
CA VAL A 81 0.51 12.05 7.02
C VAL A 81 0.97 10.58 6.98
N GLN A 82 0.29 9.69 7.72
CA GLN A 82 0.63 8.26 7.73
C GLN A 82 0.38 7.60 6.37
N VAL A 83 -0.80 7.83 5.77
CA VAL A 83 -1.13 7.29 4.43
C VAL A 83 -0.19 7.84 3.36
N LYS A 84 0.17 9.12 3.43
CA LYS A 84 1.13 9.75 2.50
C LYS A 84 2.51 9.10 2.61
N ALA A 85 3.01 8.89 3.83
CA ALA A 85 4.29 8.22 4.06
C ALA A 85 4.29 6.78 3.50
N LEU A 86 3.20 6.03 3.76
CA LEU A 86 3.01 4.68 3.22
C LEU A 86 3.01 4.67 1.69
N ASN A 87 2.18 5.51 1.06
CA ASN A 87 2.03 5.57 -0.39
C ASN A 87 3.31 6.06 -1.09
N THR A 88 4.09 6.95 -0.46
CA THR A 88 5.41 7.38 -0.97
C THR A 88 6.35 6.19 -1.05
N ALA A 89 6.45 5.42 0.03
CA ALA A 89 7.32 4.26 0.08
C ALA A 89 6.90 3.17 -0.93
N LEU A 90 5.58 2.98 -1.09
CA LEU A 90 5.00 2.07 -2.07
C LEU A 90 5.35 2.50 -3.50
N LYS A 91 5.25 3.81 -3.81
CA LYS A 91 5.67 4.37 -5.09
C LYS A 91 7.14 4.08 -5.35
N ASP A 92 8.03 4.41 -4.41
CA ASP A 92 9.47 4.22 -4.55
C ASP A 92 9.84 2.75 -4.79
N ALA A 93 9.10 1.80 -4.20
CA ALA A 93 9.30 0.37 -4.41
C ALA A 93 8.73 -0.16 -5.74
N ILE A 94 7.61 0.40 -6.22
CA ILE A 94 6.96 -0.02 -7.47
C ILE A 94 7.65 0.61 -8.69
N THR A 95 8.20 1.83 -8.58
CA THR A 95 8.83 2.56 -9.69
C THR A 95 9.89 1.74 -10.43
N PRO A 96 10.84 1.05 -9.76
CA PRO A 96 11.81 0.20 -10.45
C PRO A 96 11.17 -0.88 -11.32
N ILE A 97 10.07 -1.49 -10.86
CA ILE A 97 9.32 -2.52 -11.59
C ILE A 97 8.72 -1.92 -12.86
N VAL A 98 7.95 -0.83 -12.72
CA VAL A 98 7.26 -0.16 -13.83
C VAL A 98 8.25 0.27 -14.92
N GLU A 99 9.34 0.90 -14.50
CA GLU A 99 10.37 1.37 -15.43
C GLU A 99 11.17 0.20 -16.06
N LEU A 100 11.36 -0.93 -15.36
CA LEU A 100 12.01 -2.11 -15.95
C LEU A 100 11.12 -2.76 -17.02
N VAL A 101 9.83 -2.88 -16.74
CA VAL A 101 8.84 -3.40 -17.69
C VAL A 101 8.70 -2.47 -18.90
N ASN A 102 8.57 -1.15 -18.67
CA ASN A 102 8.42 -0.16 -19.74
C ASN A 102 9.66 0.00 -20.62
N ALA A 103 10.86 -0.32 -20.10
CA ALA A 103 12.07 -0.35 -20.91
C ALA A 103 12.07 -1.50 -21.92
N GLY A 104 11.19 -2.49 -21.75
CA GLY A 104 11.13 -3.71 -22.55
C GLY A 104 12.37 -4.58 -22.35
N GLY A 105 12.69 -5.39 -23.37
CA GLY A 105 13.86 -6.25 -23.34
C GLY A 105 13.73 -7.43 -22.37
N ALA A 106 12.50 -7.90 -22.14
CA ALA A 106 12.27 -9.11 -21.35
C ALA A 106 13.00 -10.31 -21.98
N GLU A 107 13.77 -11.03 -21.16
CA GLU A 107 14.38 -12.29 -21.52
C GLU A 107 13.49 -13.44 -21.06
N ALA A 108 13.10 -14.30 -22.01
CA ALA A 108 12.33 -15.49 -21.69
C ALA A 108 13.22 -16.56 -21.05
N SER A 109 12.73 -17.17 -19.98
CA SER A 109 13.37 -18.27 -19.26
C SER A 109 12.40 -19.46 -19.19
N PRO A 110 12.88 -20.72 -19.07
CA PRO A 110 12.01 -21.88 -18.93
C PRO A 110 10.97 -21.74 -17.80
N GLY A 111 9.76 -22.26 -18.04
CA GLY A 111 8.69 -22.32 -17.05
C GLY A 111 7.81 -21.08 -16.96
N ASP A 112 7.51 -20.45 -18.09
CA ASP A 112 6.70 -19.22 -18.20
C ASP A 112 7.24 -18.07 -17.34
N VAL A 113 8.56 -17.87 -17.40
CA VAL A 113 9.28 -16.85 -16.65
C VAL A 113 9.80 -15.78 -17.61
N LEU A 114 9.55 -14.51 -17.28
CA LEU A 114 10.22 -13.37 -17.89
C LEU A 114 11.12 -12.66 -16.90
N VAL A 115 12.30 -12.26 -17.37
CA VAL A 115 13.28 -11.50 -16.61
C VAL A 115 13.51 -10.16 -17.30
N TYR A 116 13.41 -9.07 -16.54
CA TYR A 116 13.68 -7.72 -16.99
C TYR A 116 14.94 -7.19 -16.29
N GLY A 117 15.84 -6.61 -17.06
CA GLY A 117 17.18 -6.22 -16.59
C GLY A 117 18.17 -7.40 -16.61
N PRO A 118 19.35 -7.25 -16.00
CA PRO A 118 19.69 -6.26 -14.98
C PRO A 118 19.88 -4.84 -15.50
N THR A 119 19.44 -3.84 -14.72
CA THR A 119 19.56 -2.41 -15.08
C THR A 119 20.03 -1.59 -13.89
N ASP A 120 21.07 -0.78 -14.10
CA ASP A 120 21.56 0.20 -13.13
C ASP A 120 20.58 1.36 -12.99
N ARG A 121 20.18 1.67 -11.75
CA ARG A 121 19.35 2.84 -11.42
C ARG A 121 19.72 3.48 -10.11
N ALA A 122 19.98 4.78 -10.16
CA ALA A 122 20.21 5.69 -9.04
C ALA A 122 21.21 5.20 -7.98
N ASN A 123 20.84 4.18 -7.22
CA ASN A 123 21.51 3.65 -6.03
C ASN A 123 21.82 2.14 -6.09
N ALA A 124 21.26 1.38 -7.05
CA ALA A 124 21.43 -0.08 -7.14
C ALA A 124 21.28 -0.61 -8.58
N THR A 125 21.69 -1.85 -8.79
CA THR A 125 21.37 -2.61 -10.01
C THR A 125 20.16 -3.50 -9.73
N TYR A 126 19.08 -3.33 -10.48
CA TYR A 126 17.83 -4.05 -10.28
C TYR A 126 17.60 -5.14 -11.32
N LYS A 127 16.94 -6.21 -10.90
CA LYS A 127 16.48 -7.32 -11.75
C LYS A 127 15.06 -7.68 -11.33
N PHE A 128 14.13 -7.66 -12.27
CA PHE A 128 12.74 -8.03 -12.03
C PHE A 128 12.44 -9.37 -12.69
N THR A 129 11.82 -10.29 -11.97
CA THR A 129 11.44 -11.60 -12.49
C THR A 129 9.96 -11.82 -12.20
N ILE A 130 9.22 -12.21 -13.23
CA ILE A 130 7.80 -12.53 -13.15
C ILE A 130 7.56 -13.90 -13.77
N LYS A 131 6.71 -14.70 -13.13
CA LYS A 131 6.35 -16.03 -13.57
C LYS A 131 4.84 -16.17 -13.64
N LYS A 132 4.36 -16.76 -14.73
CA LYS A 132 2.96 -17.18 -14.88
C LYS A 132 2.79 -18.57 -14.26
N VAL A 133 2.05 -18.64 -13.16
CA VAL A 133 1.77 -19.90 -12.44
C VAL A 133 0.58 -20.62 -13.03
N THR A 134 -0.45 -19.85 -13.40
CA THR A 134 -1.64 -20.34 -14.11
C THR A 134 -2.07 -19.31 -15.15
N ALA A 135 -3.14 -19.59 -15.90
CA ALA A 135 -3.68 -18.66 -16.90
C ALA A 135 -3.93 -17.23 -16.37
N GLN A 136 -4.21 -17.07 -15.06
CA GLN A 136 -4.51 -15.77 -14.45
C GLN A 136 -3.64 -15.43 -13.23
N ARG A 137 -2.83 -16.38 -12.73
CA ARG A 137 -1.98 -16.13 -11.55
C ARG A 137 -0.55 -15.88 -11.96
N PHE A 138 -0.02 -14.75 -11.51
CA PHE A 138 1.36 -14.34 -11.67
C PHE A 138 2.00 -14.16 -10.29
N VAL A 139 3.27 -14.50 -10.19
CA VAL A 139 4.12 -14.24 -9.02
C VAL A 139 5.38 -13.54 -9.51
N TRP A 140 5.90 -12.62 -8.71
CA TRP A 140 7.03 -11.80 -9.12
C TRP A 140 7.94 -11.47 -7.94
N LYS A 141 9.19 -11.15 -8.27
CA LYS A 141 10.17 -10.59 -7.34
C LYS A 141 10.98 -9.49 -8.01
N LEU A 142 11.34 -8.50 -7.21
CA LEU A 142 12.34 -7.49 -7.52
C LEU A 142 13.56 -7.78 -6.66
N GLU A 143 14.70 -7.97 -7.33
CA GLU A 143 15.99 -8.16 -6.70
C GLU A 143 16.87 -6.94 -6.97
N ALA A 144 17.72 -6.59 -6.00
CA ALA A 144 18.69 -5.52 -6.14
C ALA A 144 20.06 -5.97 -5.64
N ARG A 145 21.12 -5.44 -6.25
CA ARG A 145 22.51 -5.56 -5.79
C ARG A 145 23.18 -4.20 -5.82
N THR A 146 24.36 -4.10 -5.22
CA THR A 146 25.15 -2.86 -5.22
C THR A 146 25.41 -2.38 -6.65
N LEU A 147 25.23 -1.07 -6.87
CA LEU A 147 25.37 -0.43 -8.17
C LEU A 147 26.72 -0.76 -8.83
N GLY A 148 26.67 -1.19 -10.09
CA GLY A 148 27.87 -1.53 -10.87
C GLY A 148 28.55 -2.85 -10.47
N SER A 149 28.04 -3.57 -9.48
CA SER A 149 28.48 -4.93 -9.20
C SER A 149 28.14 -5.85 -10.37
N SER A 150 28.99 -6.82 -10.66
CA SER A 150 28.74 -7.91 -11.61
C SER A 150 28.52 -9.27 -10.93
N ASP A 151 28.55 -9.32 -9.60
CA ASP A 151 28.31 -10.54 -8.83
C ASP A 151 26.81 -10.86 -8.77
N ASP A 152 26.39 -11.95 -9.41
CA ASP A 152 25.01 -12.39 -9.42
C ASP A 152 24.57 -13.02 -8.08
N ALA A 153 25.51 -13.48 -7.26
CA ALA A 153 25.21 -13.97 -5.91
C ALA A 153 24.90 -12.82 -4.93
N ALA A 154 25.19 -11.57 -5.31
CA ALA A 154 24.96 -10.39 -4.48
C ALA A 154 23.52 -9.85 -4.52
N TYR A 155 22.64 -10.43 -5.35
CA TYR A 155 21.24 -10.02 -5.43
C TYR A 155 20.49 -10.35 -4.12
N LYS A 156 19.77 -9.35 -3.60
CA LYS A 156 18.82 -9.50 -2.50
C LYS A 156 17.41 -9.22 -2.98
N VAL A 157 16.44 -10.01 -2.54
CA VAL A 157 15.02 -9.74 -2.80
C VAL A 157 14.61 -8.52 -1.99
N VAL A 158 14.24 -7.44 -2.67
CA VAL A 158 13.82 -6.17 -2.06
C VAL A 158 12.31 -5.96 -2.12
N ALA A 159 11.64 -6.60 -3.10
CA ALA A 159 10.20 -6.71 -3.11
C ALA A 159 9.76 -8.03 -3.76
N ALA A 160 8.57 -8.51 -3.41
CA ALA A 160 7.94 -9.67 -4.02
C ALA A 160 6.42 -9.55 -3.93
N GLY A 161 5.71 -10.33 -4.73
CA GLY A 161 4.27 -10.35 -4.68
C GLY A 161 3.65 -11.32 -5.67
N GLY A 162 2.33 -11.23 -5.79
CA GLY A 162 1.58 -11.98 -6.76
C GLY A 162 0.28 -11.28 -7.12
N LEU A 163 -0.22 -11.58 -8.31
CA LEU A 163 -1.47 -11.06 -8.81
C LEU A 163 -2.25 -12.19 -9.50
N THR A 164 -3.45 -12.43 -8.99
CA THR A 164 -4.52 -13.09 -9.75
C THR A 164 -5.23 -12.02 -10.57
N LYS A 165 -4.94 -11.96 -11.87
CA LYS A 165 -5.37 -10.89 -12.77
C LYS A 165 -6.90 -10.84 -12.87
N GLY A 166 -7.43 -9.62 -12.86
CA GLY A 166 -8.82 -9.31 -13.14
C GLY A 166 -9.04 -8.97 -14.61
N VAL A 167 -10.13 -8.25 -14.90
CA VAL A 167 -10.47 -7.83 -16.26
C VAL A 167 -9.60 -6.66 -16.73
N LEU A 168 -9.22 -5.77 -15.83
CA LEU A 168 -8.42 -4.59 -16.12
C LEU A 168 -6.94 -4.86 -15.81
N ALA A 169 -6.05 -4.22 -16.58
CA ALA A 169 -4.61 -4.24 -16.32
C ALA A 169 -4.29 -3.81 -14.88
N HIS A 170 -3.34 -4.48 -14.24
CA HIS A 170 -2.89 -4.23 -12.87
C HIS A 170 -4.01 -4.38 -11.80
N ARG A 171 -5.17 -4.91 -12.16
CA ARG A 171 -6.30 -5.15 -11.24
C ARG A 171 -6.50 -6.64 -11.04
N GLY A 172 -7.24 -6.97 -9.99
CA GLY A 172 -7.45 -8.33 -9.52
C GLY A 172 -7.24 -8.45 -8.02
N ARG A 173 -6.75 -9.60 -7.58
CA ARG A 173 -6.44 -9.88 -6.17
C ARG A 173 -4.99 -10.30 -6.03
N GLY A 174 -4.30 -9.82 -5.01
CA GLY A 174 -2.88 -10.08 -4.90
C GLY A 174 -2.25 -9.58 -3.63
N THR A 175 -0.93 -9.71 -3.60
CA THR A 175 -0.08 -9.32 -2.48
C THR A 175 1.14 -8.57 -2.99
N ILE A 176 1.69 -7.72 -2.12
CA ILE A 176 2.97 -7.05 -2.31
C ILE A 176 3.71 -7.08 -0.97
N ALA A 177 5.01 -7.30 -0.98
CA ALA A 177 5.85 -7.31 0.19
C ALA A 177 7.16 -6.61 -0.16
N ILE A 178 7.60 -5.66 0.67
CA ILE A 178 8.77 -4.80 0.47
C ILE A 178 9.66 -4.94 1.70
N ASN A 179 10.96 -5.11 1.48
CA ASN A 179 11.98 -5.19 2.51
C ASN A 179 13.01 -4.08 2.32
N LEU A 180 12.83 -2.98 3.06
CA LEU A 180 13.74 -1.83 2.99
C LEU A 180 15.10 -2.13 3.63
N ASP A 181 15.19 -3.09 4.55
CA ASP A 181 16.47 -3.50 5.15
C ASP A 181 17.35 -4.20 4.10
N ASN A 182 16.76 -5.07 3.27
CA ASN A 182 17.47 -5.69 2.15
C ASN A 182 17.92 -4.65 1.12
N LEU A 183 17.07 -3.67 0.80
CA LEU A 183 17.41 -2.60 -0.12
C LEU A 183 18.54 -1.73 0.42
N LYS A 184 18.46 -1.32 1.69
CA LYS A 184 19.51 -0.54 2.38
C LYS A 184 20.84 -1.28 2.44
N ALA A 185 20.82 -2.60 2.58
CA ALA A 185 22.04 -3.41 2.61
C ALA A 185 22.82 -3.39 1.28
N VAL A 186 22.15 -3.19 0.14
CA VAL A 186 22.79 -3.10 -1.18
C VAL A 186 22.96 -1.66 -1.66
N ALA A 187 22.15 -0.74 -1.13
CA ALA A 187 22.14 0.69 -1.43
C ALA A 187 22.12 1.52 -0.13
N PRO A 188 23.27 1.73 0.55
CA PRO A 188 23.33 2.37 1.87
C PRO A 188 22.83 3.83 1.95
N ALA A 189 22.68 4.51 0.81
CA ALA A 189 22.09 5.84 0.74
C ALA A 189 20.58 5.84 1.02
N ILE A 190 19.91 4.68 0.94
CA ILE A 190 18.51 4.54 1.33
C ILE A 190 18.41 4.63 2.86
N THR A 191 17.59 5.57 3.32
CA THR A 191 17.41 5.84 4.74
C THR A 191 16.34 4.97 5.38
N GLY A 192 15.34 4.55 4.60
CA GLY A 192 14.24 3.71 5.03
C GLY A 192 14.66 2.35 5.60
N GLN A 193 13.77 1.74 6.37
CA GLN A 193 14.01 0.47 7.07
C GLN A 193 12.70 -0.29 7.33
N GLY A 194 12.83 -1.55 7.72
CA GLY A 194 11.74 -2.45 8.05
C GLY A 194 11.01 -3.01 6.83
N LYS A 195 9.81 -3.55 7.06
CA LYS A 195 9.03 -4.27 6.05
C LYS A 195 7.62 -3.71 5.92
N LEU A 196 7.13 -3.69 4.69
CA LEU A 196 5.74 -3.39 4.36
C LEU A 196 5.19 -4.60 3.59
N MET A 197 4.13 -5.20 4.11
CA MET A 197 3.39 -6.25 3.44
C MET A 197 1.97 -5.77 3.20
N ALA A 198 1.41 -6.04 2.04
CA ALA A 198 0.06 -5.69 1.73
C ALA A 198 -0.65 -6.80 0.96
N SER A 199 -1.95 -6.84 1.11
CA SER A 199 -2.86 -7.53 0.21
C SER A 199 -3.88 -6.55 -0.33
N PHE A 200 -4.33 -6.82 -1.55
CA PHE A 200 -5.26 -5.97 -2.25
C PHE A 200 -6.27 -6.79 -3.04
N ALA A 201 -7.46 -6.23 -3.22
CA ALA A 201 -8.48 -6.79 -4.07
C ALA A 201 -9.30 -5.71 -4.76
N HIS A 202 -9.61 -5.98 -6.02
CA HIS A 202 -10.44 -5.13 -6.87
C HIS A 202 -11.67 -5.91 -7.33
N THR A 203 -12.81 -5.23 -7.43
CA THR A 203 -14.01 -5.78 -8.05
C THR A 203 -14.15 -5.27 -9.49
N ALA A 204 -15.03 -5.91 -10.28
CA ALA A 204 -15.38 -5.41 -11.61
C ALA A 204 -16.03 -4.02 -11.58
N GLY A 205 -16.58 -3.60 -10.43
CA GLY A 205 -17.14 -2.27 -10.21
C GLY A 205 -16.09 -1.20 -9.89
N ASN A 206 -14.79 -1.53 -9.91
CA ASN A 206 -13.68 -0.67 -9.45
C ASN A 206 -13.70 -0.34 -7.96
N ASP A 207 -14.36 -1.18 -7.15
CA ASP A 207 -14.12 -1.17 -5.72
C ASP A 207 -12.68 -1.58 -5.44
N LYS A 208 -12.12 -1.07 -4.35
CA LYS A 208 -10.76 -1.38 -3.90
C LYS A 208 -10.79 -1.72 -2.42
N VAL A 209 -10.10 -2.78 -2.04
CA VAL A 209 -9.87 -3.19 -0.64
C VAL A 209 -8.38 -3.45 -0.46
N LEU A 210 -7.85 -2.92 0.63
CA LEU A 210 -6.43 -2.93 0.95
C LEU A 210 -6.23 -3.28 2.42
N SER A 211 -5.28 -4.16 2.68
CA SER A 211 -4.79 -4.46 4.02
C SER A 211 -3.27 -4.43 4.00
N TYR A 212 -2.69 -3.65 4.88
CA TYR A 212 -1.26 -3.50 5.08
C TYR A 212 -0.86 -4.01 6.45
N ARG A 213 0.33 -4.58 6.53
CA ARG A 213 1.05 -4.88 7.75
C ARG A 213 2.45 -4.29 7.65
N LEU A 214 2.84 -3.59 8.69
CA LEU A 214 4.10 -2.89 8.83
C LEU A 214 4.88 -3.55 9.97
N ASP A 215 6.17 -3.78 9.76
CA ASP A 215 7.09 -4.31 10.76
C ASP A 215 8.33 -3.42 10.84
N GLY A 216 8.42 -2.59 11.89
CA GLY A 216 9.50 -1.63 12.09
C GLY A 216 9.65 -0.66 10.92
N PHE A 217 8.57 -0.41 10.17
CA PHE A 217 8.62 0.23 8.86
C PHE A 217 8.72 1.74 8.98
N THR A 218 9.66 2.32 8.23
CA THR A 218 9.64 3.76 7.93
C THR A 218 10.32 4.04 6.60
N PRO A 219 9.76 4.89 5.73
CA PRO A 219 10.44 5.32 4.51
C PRO A 219 11.67 6.19 4.80
N ASN A 220 11.66 6.92 5.93
CA ASN A 220 12.76 7.75 6.34
C ASN A 220 12.69 8.04 7.87
N PRO A 221 13.62 7.50 8.68
CA PRO A 221 13.61 7.67 10.13
C PRO A 221 13.82 9.13 10.58
N ALA A 222 14.35 10.00 9.73
CA ALA A 222 14.49 11.42 10.04
C ALA A 222 13.14 12.15 10.12
N ASN A 223 12.14 11.67 9.36
CA ASN A 223 10.84 12.33 9.21
C ASN A 223 9.70 11.54 9.86
N HIS A 224 9.85 10.21 9.93
CA HIS A 224 8.80 9.30 10.40
C HIS A 224 9.38 8.26 11.35
N ALA A 225 8.78 8.15 12.53
CA ALA A 225 9.13 7.07 13.45
C ALA A 225 8.78 5.70 12.82
N PRO A 226 9.57 4.65 13.06
CA PRO A 226 9.22 3.29 12.66
C PRO A 226 7.86 2.87 13.21
N VAL A 227 7.04 2.23 12.36
CA VAL A 227 5.71 1.75 12.71
C VAL A 227 5.65 0.23 12.59
N THR A 228 5.15 -0.41 13.64
CA THR A 228 4.68 -1.81 13.60
C THR A 228 3.17 -1.80 13.84
N GLY A 229 2.42 -2.33 12.88
CA GLY A 229 0.96 -2.35 12.93
C GLY A 229 0.33 -2.58 11.57
N ALA A 230 -0.97 -2.34 11.44
CA ALA A 230 -1.76 -2.66 10.27
C ALA A 230 -2.61 -1.47 9.84
N PHE A 231 -2.62 -1.20 8.54
CA PHE A 231 -3.48 -0.19 7.93
C PHE A 231 -4.46 -0.92 7.02
N VAL A 232 -5.74 -0.61 7.11
CA VAL A 232 -6.75 -1.23 6.24
C VAL A 232 -7.60 -0.15 5.62
N GLY A 233 -8.09 -0.37 4.42
CA GLY A 233 -9.01 0.57 3.81
C GLY A 233 -9.75 0.00 2.63
N HIS A 234 -10.85 0.64 2.30
CA HIS A 234 -11.59 0.35 1.08
C HIS A 234 -12.24 1.60 0.51
N ARG A 235 -12.51 1.53 -0.79
CA ARG A 235 -13.36 2.45 -1.53
C ARG A 235 -14.44 1.65 -2.25
N ARG A 236 -15.68 2.10 -2.13
CA ARG A 236 -16.82 1.58 -2.88
C ARG A 236 -17.16 2.47 -4.07
N MET A 237 -17.51 1.87 -5.19
CA MET A 237 -17.98 2.53 -6.39
C MET A 237 -19.43 2.10 -6.69
N PRO A 238 -20.26 2.98 -7.28
CA PRO A 238 -19.95 4.36 -7.67
C PRO A 238 -20.08 5.39 -6.53
N SER A 239 -20.46 4.97 -5.32
CA SER A 239 -20.77 5.90 -4.23
C SER A 239 -19.56 6.71 -3.72
N GLY A 240 -18.33 6.24 -3.97
CA GLY A 240 -17.11 6.85 -3.48
C GLY A 240 -16.91 6.70 -1.97
N ILE A 241 -17.82 6.02 -1.27
CA ILE A 241 -17.75 5.83 0.18
C ILE A 241 -16.46 5.09 0.48
N SER A 242 -15.66 5.72 1.33
CA SER A 242 -14.34 5.23 1.64
C SER A 242 -14.12 5.18 3.13
N ARG A 243 -13.36 4.18 3.56
CA ARG A 243 -12.98 3.99 4.95
C ARG A 243 -11.54 3.57 5.03
N VAL A 244 -10.84 4.10 6.03
CA VAL A 244 -9.47 3.70 6.34
C VAL A 244 -9.32 3.58 7.84
N ARG A 245 -8.56 2.59 8.27
CA ARG A 245 -8.02 2.48 9.62
C ARG A 245 -6.52 2.51 9.53
N VAL A 246 -5.90 3.41 10.28
CA VAL A 246 -4.46 3.61 10.30
C VAL A 246 -3.96 3.68 11.72
N PHE A 247 -2.67 3.40 11.88
CA PHE A 247 -1.97 3.46 13.15
C PHE A 247 -0.74 4.34 12.99
N GLY A 248 -0.50 5.26 13.91
CA GLY A 248 0.72 6.06 13.85
C GLY A 248 1.00 6.83 15.13
N PRO A 249 2.29 7.04 15.45
CA PRO A 249 2.68 7.88 16.57
C PRO A 249 2.58 9.36 16.19
N TYR A 250 1.77 10.13 16.89
CA TYR A 250 1.72 11.59 16.77
C TYR A 250 1.29 12.25 18.07
N ASN A 251 1.55 13.55 18.19
CA ASN A 251 1.18 14.31 19.37
C ASN A 251 -0.25 14.83 19.23
N LEU A 252 -1.14 14.46 20.14
CA LEU A 252 -2.50 15.00 20.17
C LEU A 252 -2.52 16.45 20.68
N LYS A 253 -3.39 17.28 20.14
CA LYS A 253 -3.69 18.60 20.71
C LYS A 253 -4.19 18.40 22.13
N ASN A 254 -3.78 19.30 23.03
CA ASN A 254 -4.12 19.30 24.46
C ASN A 254 -3.44 18.22 25.32
N THR A 255 -2.33 17.64 24.85
CA THR A 255 -1.39 16.88 25.68
C THR A 255 -0.34 17.81 26.30
N ALA A 256 0.39 17.32 27.29
CA ALA A 256 1.24 18.16 28.15
C ALA A 256 2.61 18.47 27.56
N THR A 257 3.14 17.59 26.71
CA THR A 257 4.50 17.65 26.17
C THR A 257 4.52 17.28 24.67
N PRO A 258 5.70 17.27 24.03
CA PRO A 258 5.84 16.77 22.66
C PRO A 258 5.90 15.23 22.54
N ALA A 259 5.70 14.49 23.63
CA ALA A 259 5.73 13.03 23.59
C ALA A 259 4.57 12.51 22.73
N LYS A 260 4.87 11.66 21.74
CA LYS A 260 3.86 11.16 20.79
C LYS A 260 3.05 10.05 21.42
N GLU A 261 1.72 10.12 21.28
CA GLU A 261 0.80 9.02 21.54
C GLU A 261 0.81 8.03 20.39
N ASN A 262 0.58 6.76 20.71
CA ASN A 262 0.23 5.74 19.74
C ASN A 262 -1.27 5.88 19.42
N VAL A 263 -1.59 6.39 18.23
CA VAL A 263 -2.96 6.69 17.86
C VAL A 263 -3.46 5.78 16.73
N PHE A 264 -4.62 5.22 16.98
CA PHE A 264 -5.40 4.42 16.07
C PHE A 264 -6.53 5.28 15.55
N ALA A 265 -6.58 5.52 14.25
CA ALA A 265 -7.64 6.30 13.64
C ALA A 265 -8.47 5.43 12.71
N SER A 266 -9.78 5.50 12.85
CA SER A 266 -10.76 4.97 11.89
C SER A 266 -11.47 6.14 11.25
N ILE A 267 -11.30 6.30 9.94
CA ILE A 267 -11.81 7.41 9.16
C ILE A 267 -12.80 6.87 8.14
N ARG A 268 -13.91 7.58 8.00
CA ARG A 268 -14.93 7.31 6.97
C ARG A 268 -15.39 8.61 6.35
N TRP A 269 -15.52 8.64 5.03
CA TRP A 269 -15.96 9.84 4.33
C TRP A 269 -16.77 9.50 3.09
N ILE A 270 -17.55 10.51 2.69
CA ILE A 270 -18.35 10.50 1.48
C ILE A 270 -17.88 11.71 0.66
N PRO A 271 -17.30 11.48 -0.53
CA PRO A 271 -16.82 12.57 -1.39
C PRO A 271 -17.89 13.64 -1.60
N GLY A 272 -17.50 14.91 -1.51
CA GLY A 272 -18.40 16.05 -1.65
C GLY A 272 -19.40 16.28 -0.51
N THR A 273 -19.38 15.47 0.56
CA THR A 273 -20.27 15.62 1.73
C THR A 273 -19.49 15.94 3.01
N GLY A 274 -18.37 15.25 3.24
CA GLY A 274 -17.60 15.36 4.47
C GLY A 274 -17.26 13.99 5.04
N GLY A 275 -16.81 13.96 6.29
CA GLY A 275 -16.33 12.73 6.91
C GLY A 275 -16.32 12.76 8.42
N ARG A 276 -15.87 11.65 8.98
CA ARG A 276 -15.68 11.44 10.40
C ARG A 276 -14.44 10.63 10.66
N ALA A 277 -13.74 10.97 11.73
CA ALA A 277 -12.70 10.16 12.32
C ALA A 277 -13.07 9.78 13.76
N ASP A 278 -12.78 8.55 14.14
CA ASP A 278 -12.85 8.05 15.50
C ASP A 278 -11.45 7.53 15.88
N ILE A 279 -10.96 7.88 17.07
CA ILE A 279 -9.62 7.53 17.51
C ILE A 279 -9.59 6.76 18.83
N TYR A 280 -8.55 5.96 19.00
CA TYR A 280 -8.07 5.44 20.28
C TYR A 280 -6.59 5.84 20.42
N ALA A 281 -6.20 6.42 21.54
CA ALA A 281 -4.82 6.85 21.78
C ALA A 281 -4.31 6.41 23.15
N ALA A 282 -3.04 5.99 23.21
CA ALA A 282 -2.37 5.58 24.44
C ALA A 282 -0.85 5.82 24.36
N GLY A 283 -0.16 5.80 25.51
CA GLY A 283 1.27 6.11 25.58
C GLY A 283 1.55 7.61 25.46
N GLY A 284 2.80 8.00 25.21
CA GLY A 284 3.18 9.41 25.16
C GLY A 284 2.90 10.11 26.48
N ASP A 285 2.10 11.18 26.44
CA ASP A 285 1.66 11.91 27.63
C ASP A 285 0.49 11.26 28.38
N ILE A 286 -0.11 10.22 27.80
CA ILE A 286 -1.22 9.50 28.41
C ILE A 286 -0.67 8.49 29.43
N ALA A 287 -1.07 8.67 30.69
CA ALA A 287 -0.69 7.77 31.79
C ALA A 287 -0.99 6.29 31.46
N ALA A 288 -0.16 5.37 31.95
CA ALA A 288 -0.20 3.96 31.55
C ALA A 288 -1.51 3.23 31.87
N ASP A 289 -2.27 3.68 32.87
CA ASP A 289 -3.60 3.15 33.22
C ASP A 289 -4.75 3.84 32.47
N LYS A 290 -4.45 4.86 31.66
CA LYS A 290 -5.40 5.65 30.88
C LYS A 290 -5.29 5.39 29.38
N TYR A 291 -6.31 5.82 28.66
CA TYR A 291 -6.33 5.94 27.21
C TYR A 291 -7.32 7.05 26.83
N PHE A 292 -7.15 7.62 25.64
CA PHE A 292 -8.11 8.56 25.08
C PHE A 292 -8.94 7.90 23.99
N ILE A 293 -10.21 8.27 23.92
CA ILE A 293 -11.07 8.04 22.76
C ILE A 293 -11.52 9.39 22.23
N GLY A 294 -11.55 9.55 20.93
CA GLY A 294 -11.93 10.80 20.30
C GLY A 294 -12.82 10.59 19.10
N SER A 295 -13.61 11.60 18.78
CA SER A 295 -14.38 11.66 17.55
C SER A 295 -14.31 13.07 16.99
N THR A 296 -14.24 13.18 15.67
CA THR A 296 -14.40 14.44 14.95
C THR A 296 -15.18 14.23 13.66
N CYS A 297 -15.92 15.22 13.20
CA CYS A 297 -16.51 15.22 11.88
C CYS A 297 -16.38 16.59 11.20
N TRP A 298 -16.39 16.57 9.88
CA TRP A 298 -16.16 17.74 9.02
C TRP A 298 -17.10 17.74 7.83
N ASP A 299 -17.30 18.92 7.24
CA ASP A 299 -18.11 19.11 6.03
C ASP A 299 -17.32 18.87 4.74
N ALA A 300 -17.93 19.12 3.58
CA ALA A 300 -17.31 18.96 2.27
C ALA A 300 -16.10 19.87 2.04
N GLN A 301 -15.98 20.96 2.81
CA GLN A 301 -14.85 21.88 2.80
C GLN A 301 -13.78 21.50 3.84
N GLU A 302 -13.93 20.34 4.48
CA GLU A 302 -13.09 19.87 5.58
C GLU A 302 -13.07 20.79 6.80
N MET A 303 -14.10 21.61 6.96
CA MET A 303 -14.25 22.42 8.16
C MET A 303 -14.77 21.53 9.29
N GLU A 304 -14.00 21.42 10.37
CA GLU A 304 -14.38 20.68 11.56
C GLU A 304 -15.68 21.24 12.17
N LYS A 305 -16.70 20.38 12.32
CA LYS A 305 -18.04 20.75 12.82
C LYS A 305 -18.30 20.24 14.23
N TRP A 306 -17.69 19.12 14.58
CA TRP A 306 -17.77 18.54 15.90
C TRP A 306 -16.47 17.85 16.22
N ARG A 307 -15.98 18.03 17.45
CA ARG A 307 -14.85 17.29 18.01
C ARG A 307 -15.10 17.03 19.48
N ILE A 308 -14.66 15.88 19.97
CA ILE A 308 -14.59 15.57 21.40
C ILE A 308 -13.44 14.60 21.65
N LEU A 309 -12.76 14.77 22.78
CA LEU A 309 -11.79 13.82 23.30
C LEU A 309 -12.20 13.45 24.72
N ARG A 310 -12.18 12.16 25.05
CA ARG A 310 -12.51 11.64 26.37
C ARG A 310 -11.35 10.82 26.91
N GLN A 311 -11.01 11.05 28.17
CA GLN A 311 -10.07 10.26 28.93
C GLN A 311 -10.82 9.13 29.65
N CYS A 312 -10.32 7.91 29.45
CA CYS A 312 -10.84 6.68 30.03
C CYS A 312 -9.77 6.00 30.89
N THR A 313 -10.19 5.21 31.88
CA THR A 313 -9.30 4.29 32.60
C THR A 313 -9.47 2.88 32.05
N LYS A 314 -8.38 2.13 31.93
CA LYS A 314 -8.43 0.73 31.50
C LYS A 314 -9.33 -0.09 32.44
N GLY A 315 -10.25 -0.86 31.87
CA GLY A 315 -11.21 -1.69 32.61
C GLY A 315 -12.48 -0.97 33.06
N GLN A 316 -12.59 0.36 32.90
CA GLN A 316 -13.84 1.08 33.16
C GLN A 316 -14.77 1.06 31.94
N PRO A 317 -16.11 1.13 32.14
CA PRO A 317 -17.05 1.29 31.05
C PRO A 317 -16.87 2.66 30.37
N LEU A 318 -17.13 2.73 29.05
CA LEU A 318 -16.96 3.97 28.28
C LEU A 318 -17.85 5.13 28.76
N SER A 319 -18.94 4.82 29.48
CA SER A 319 -19.81 5.81 30.12
C SER A 319 -19.15 6.58 31.25
N GLU A 320 -18.08 6.04 31.84
CA GLU A 320 -17.29 6.68 32.91
C GLU A 320 -16.14 7.54 32.37
N CYS A 321 -15.90 7.56 31.06
CA CYS A 321 -14.87 8.41 30.48
C CYS A 321 -15.23 9.89 30.65
N THR A 322 -14.24 10.70 31.00
CA THR A 322 -14.40 12.14 31.25
C THR A 322 -13.94 12.94 30.04
N THR A 323 -14.63 14.03 29.69
CA THR A 323 -14.21 14.91 28.59
C THR A 323 -12.90 15.62 28.94
N VAL A 324 -11.94 15.59 28.03
CA VAL A 324 -10.68 16.35 28.16
C VAL A 324 -10.98 17.84 28.00
N ALA A 325 -10.54 18.66 28.94
CA ALA A 325 -10.80 20.09 28.93
C ALA A 325 -10.33 20.74 27.60
N GLY A 326 -11.20 21.56 26.99
CA GLY A 326 -10.90 22.25 25.73
C GLY A 326 -10.87 21.36 24.48
N SER A 327 -11.26 20.09 24.58
CA SER A 327 -11.35 19.18 23.41
C SER A 327 -12.68 19.28 22.66
N GLU A 328 -13.74 19.79 23.31
CA GLU A 328 -15.07 19.82 22.73
C GLU A 328 -15.24 21.02 21.78
N LEU A 329 -15.76 20.73 20.59
CA LEU A 329 -16.15 21.72 19.58
C LEU A 329 -17.51 21.30 19.02
N GLY A 330 -18.43 22.25 18.85
CA GLY A 330 -19.72 22.02 18.18
C GLY A 330 -20.58 20.94 18.83
N THR A 331 -21.45 20.31 18.04
CA THR A 331 -22.33 19.22 18.53
C THR A 331 -22.37 18.08 17.52
N ARG A 332 -22.58 16.85 17.98
CA ARG A 332 -22.69 15.65 17.13
C ARG A 332 -23.76 15.78 16.03
N ALA A 333 -24.83 16.56 16.27
CA ALA A 333 -25.87 16.81 15.29
C ALA A 333 -25.40 17.61 14.06
N ALA A 334 -24.22 18.25 14.14
CA ALA A 334 -23.61 18.98 13.03
C ALA A 334 -22.84 18.07 12.04
N CYS A 335 -22.72 16.77 12.31
CA CYS A 335 -22.07 15.85 11.38
C CYS A 335 -22.91 15.62 10.13
N PRO A 336 -22.32 15.74 8.92
CA PRO A 336 -23.06 15.56 7.68
C PRO A 336 -23.35 14.08 7.44
N GLY A 337 -24.56 13.74 7.00
CA GLY A 337 -24.93 12.35 6.64
C GLY A 337 -25.20 11.42 7.83
N ALA A 338 -26.24 10.58 7.69
CA ALA A 338 -26.68 9.67 8.75
C ALA A 338 -25.59 8.66 9.17
N ASP A 339 -24.83 8.13 8.20
CA ASP A 339 -23.76 7.15 8.43
C ASP A 339 -22.56 7.71 9.20
N LEU A 340 -22.36 9.03 9.16
CA LEU A 340 -21.31 9.71 9.89
C LEU A 340 -21.76 10.10 11.31
N GLY A 341 -23.07 10.19 11.54
CA GLY A 341 -23.67 10.49 12.85
C GLY A 341 -23.76 9.32 13.84
N GLY A 342 -23.38 8.08 13.46
CA GLY A 342 -23.47 6.85 14.28
C GLY A 342 -22.72 6.89 15.63
N GLU A 343 -22.77 5.82 16.43
CA GLU A 343 -22.10 5.82 17.74
C GLU A 343 -20.57 5.89 17.66
N ILE A 344 -19.94 6.28 18.78
CA ILE A 344 -18.49 6.26 18.94
C ILE A 344 -18.09 4.81 19.23
N ASN A 345 -17.69 4.11 18.19
CA ASN A 345 -17.02 2.82 18.35
C ASN A 345 -15.53 3.10 18.18
N PRO A 346 -14.78 3.25 19.29
CA PRO A 346 -13.34 3.41 19.17
C PRO A 346 -12.79 2.18 18.43
N PRO A 347 -11.78 2.36 17.57
CA PRO A 347 -11.12 1.20 16.97
C PRO A 347 -10.60 0.28 18.07
N SER A 348 -10.63 -1.03 17.82
CA SER A 348 -9.95 -1.99 18.69
C SER A 348 -8.49 -1.55 18.83
N GLY A 349 -7.99 -1.45 20.07
CA GLY A 349 -6.60 -1.03 20.34
C GLY A 349 -5.54 -2.06 19.93
N ASN A 350 -5.84 -2.95 18.96
CA ASN A 350 -4.91 -3.93 18.44
C ASN A 350 -4.22 -3.36 17.18
N PRO A 351 -2.93 -2.96 17.25
CA PRO A 351 -2.22 -2.34 16.14
C PRO A 351 -2.04 -3.30 14.98
N ASP A 352 -2.03 -4.61 15.24
CA ASP A 352 -1.76 -5.62 14.22
C ASP A 352 -3.02 -6.14 13.52
N ASP A 353 -4.18 -5.54 13.77
CA ASP A 353 -5.44 -5.98 13.16
C ASP A 353 -5.50 -5.57 11.67
N ALA A 354 -5.12 -6.51 10.80
CA ALA A 354 -5.22 -6.37 9.34
C ALA A 354 -6.57 -6.85 8.78
N THR A 355 -7.55 -7.17 9.64
CA THR A 355 -8.88 -7.63 9.22
C THR A 355 -9.56 -6.53 8.40
N PRO A 356 -10.12 -6.85 7.22
CA PRO A 356 -10.90 -5.89 6.44
C PRO A 356 -12.03 -5.26 7.27
N LEU A 357 -12.38 -4.02 6.95
CA LEU A 357 -13.48 -3.33 7.62
C LEU A 357 -14.83 -4.04 7.32
N PRO A 358 -15.83 -4.02 8.23
CA PRO A 358 -17.06 -4.82 8.12
C PRO A 358 -17.89 -4.62 6.83
N ASP A 359 -17.69 -3.52 6.13
CA ASP A 359 -18.32 -3.17 4.87
C ASP A 359 -17.34 -3.19 3.69
N ALA A 360 -16.22 -3.92 3.77
CA ALA A 360 -15.36 -4.15 2.63
C ALA A 360 -16.17 -4.85 1.50
N PRO A 361 -16.13 -4.36 0.25
CA PRO A 361 -16.88 -4.92 -0.87
C PRO A 361 -16.37 -6.31 -1.30
N THR A 362 -15.15 -6.68 -0.91
CA THR A 362 -14.57 -8.00 -1.18
C THR A 362 -13.46 -8.31 -0.17
N GLU A 363 -13.14 -9.59 0.00
CA GLU A 363 -12.04 -10.03 0.86
C GLU A 363 -10.74 -10.12 0.05
N PRO A 364 -9.66 -9.44 0.48
CA PRO A 364 -8.34 -9.59 -0.14
C PRO A 364 -7.70 -10.94 0.22
N GLU A 365 -6.61 -11.29 -0.45
CA GLU A 365 -5.77 -12.41 0.00
C GLU A 365 -5.24 -12.13 1.43
N PRO A 366 -4.87 -13.15 2.21
CA PRO A 366 -4.18 -12.93 3.49
C PRO A 366 -2.91 -12.10 3.28
N VAL A 367 -2.67 -11.11 4.14
CA VAL A 367 -1.42 -10.33 4.10
C VAL A 367 -0.24 -11.25 4.37
N PRO A 368 0.81 -11.26 3.53
CA PRO A 368 1.94 -12.16 3.71
C PRO A 368 2.70 -11.85 5.01
N GLY A 369 3.30 -12.88 5.61
CA GLY A 369 4.08 -12.75 6.84
C GLY A 369 5.52 -12.25 6.62
N ASP A 370 6.05 -12.38 5.40
CA ASP A 370 7.40 -11.93 5.03
C ASP A 370 7.52 -11.70 3.51
N VAL A 371 8.66 -11.16 3.08
CA VAL A 371 9.05 -11.04 1.67
C VAL A 371 9.67 -12.35 1.19
N THR A 372 8.84 -13.31 0.79
CA THR A 372 9.29 -14.60 0.27
C THR A 372 9.23 -14.65 -1.25
N PRO A 373 10.28 -15.18 -1.93
CA PRO A 373 10.36 -15.22 -3.38
C PRO A 373 9.75 -16.50 -3.96
N GLU A 374 8.59 -16.96 -3.48
CA GLU A 374 7.96 -18.20 -3.99
C GLU A 374 7.54 -18.02 -5.47
N LEU A 375 8.50 -18.20 -6.37
CA LEU A 375 8.34 -18.22 -7.83
C LEU A 375 8.12 -19.64 -8.34
#